data_AF-A0A438G701-F1
#
_entry.id   AF-A0A438G701-F1
#
_cell.length_a   1.000
_cell.length_b   1.000
_cell.length_c   1.000
_cell.angle_alpha   90.00
_cell.angle_beta   90.00
_cell.angle_gamma   90.00
#
_symmetry.space_group_name_H-M   'P 1'
#
loop_
_entity.id
_entity.type
_entity.pdbx_description
1 polymer ?
#
loop_
_entity_poly.entity_id
_entity_poly.type
_entity_poly.pdbx_seq_one_letter_code
_entity_poly.pdbx_strand_id
1 'polypeptide(L)'
;MNFISYVAEVSRGWDEPNARDMGRMMSQPNAKGEMYILNDGIYMKAKFATMARRLEELEMTKMQEVQAISQTPLQAMPCAICLSYEHLVEKCPTIPAVREMFGDCNTYNSN
;
A
#
# COMPACT_ATOMS: atom_id res chain seq x y z
N MET A 1 -29.19 -3.23 7.50
CA MET A 1 -28.07 -4.18 7.39
C MET A 1 -26.78 -3.43 7.61
N ASN A 2 -25.91 -3.84 8.54
CA ASN A 2 -24.57 -3.23 8.66
C ASN A 2 -23.59 -3.95 7.71
N PHE A 3 -22.51 -3.27 7.33
CA PHE A 3 -21.54 -3.78 6.34
C PHE A 3 -20.96 -5.14 6.74
N ILE A 4 -20.67 -5.34 8.03
CA ILE A 4 -20.12 -6.59 8.55
C ILE A 4 -21.13 -7.75 8.45
N SER A 5 -22.42 -7.51 8.68
CA SER A 5 -23.48 -8.51 8.50
C SER A 5 -23.66 -8.88 7.03
N TYR A 6 -23.55 -7.91 6.11
CA TYR A 6 -23.59 -8.18 4.67
C TYR A 6 -22.40 -9.06 4.23
N VAL A 7 -21.20 -8.72 4.68
CA VAL A 7 -19.99 -9.52 4.41
C VAL A 7 -20.13 -10.93 4.99
N ALA A 8 -20.62 -11.08 6.22
CA ALA A 8 -20.82 -12.38 6.86
C ALA A 8 -21.89 -13.26 6.20
N GLU A 9 -22.93 -12.68 5.59
CA GLU A 9 -23.91 -13.41 4.80
C GLU A 9 -23.37 -13.85 3.45
N VAL A 10 -22.63 -12.97 2.76
CA VAL A 10 -22.01 -13.29 1.47
C VAL A 10 -20.95 -14.38 1.66
N SER A 11 -20.12 -14.32 2.69
CA SER A 11 -19.10 -15.34 2.98
C SER A 11 -19.69 -16.72 3.26
N ARG A 12 -20.83 -16.80 3.98
CA ARG A 12 -21.49 -18.09 4.25
C ARG A 12 -21.92 -18.82 2.98
N GLY A 13 -22.30 -18.09 1.93
CA GLY A 13 -22.64 -18.69 0.64
C GLY A 13 -21.44 -19.24 -0.15
N TRP A 14 -20.21 -18.87 0.22
CA TRP A 14 -18.98 -19.38 -0.40
C TRP A 14 -18.43 -20.64 0.29
N ASP A 15 -18.67 -20.80 1.60
CA ASP A 15 -18.22 -21.97 2.37
C ASP A 15 -19.13 -23.20 2.21
N GLU A 16 -20.40 -22.99 1.82
CA GLU A 16 -21.41 -24.04 1.75
C GLU A 16 -21.68 -24.46 0.30
N PRO A 17 -21.09 -25.55 -0.20
CA PRO A 17 -21.37 -26.03 -1.55
C PRO A 17 -22.83 -26.50 -1.62
N ASN A 18 -23.57 -26.01 -2.62
CA ASN A 18 -24.97 -26.33 -2.83
C ASN A 18 -25.16 -27.87 -2.86
N ALA A 19 -26.10 -28.41 -2.07
CA ALA A 19 -26.29 -29.86 -1.94
C ALA A 19 -26.58 -30.56 -3.30
N ARG A 20 -27.11 -29.82 -4.28
CA ARG A 20 -27.29 -30.30 -5.66
C ARG A 20 -25.97 -30.47 -6.43
N ASP A 21 -24.94 -29.67 -6.13
CA ASP A 21 -23.59 -29.82 -6.69
C ASP A 21 -22.80 -30.94 -6.01
N MET A 22 -23.02 -31.19 -4.72
CA MET A 22 -22.41 -32.34 -4.02
C MET A 22 -22.82 -33.69 -4.64
N GLY A 23 -24.08 -33.85 -5.05
CA GLY A 23 -24.56 -35.07 -5.70
C GLY A 23 -23.94 -35.35 -7.08
N ARG A 24 -23.55 -34.28 -7.80
CA ARG A 24 -22.82 -34.37 -9.08
C ARG A 24 -21.33 -34.63 -8.88
N MET A 25 -20.75 -34.20 -7.77
CA MET A 25 -19.35 -34.44 -7.43
C MET A 25 -19.09 -35.87 -6.94
N MET A 26 -20.10 -36.54 -6.41
CA MET A 26 -20.03 -37.92 -5.87
C MET A 26 -20.41 -39.02 -6.87
N SER A 27 -20.89 -38.70 -8.08
CA SER A 27 -21.08 -39.71 -9.11
C SER A 27 -19.72 -40.25 -9.54
N GLN A 28 -19.51 -41.56 -9.42
CA GLN A 28 -18.33 -42.28 -9.90
C GLN A 28 -17.87 -41.67 -11.23
N PRO A 29 -16.75 -40.95 -11.24
CA PRO A 29 -16.43 -40.21 -12.44
C PRO A 29 -15.80 -41.22 -13.40
N ASN A 30 -16.32 -41.22 -14.62
CA ASN A 30 -15.82 -42.07 -15.68
C ASN A 30 -14.34 -41.74 -15.93
N ALA A 31 -13.48 -42.74 -16.08
CA ALA A 31 -12.02 -42.57 -16.14
C ALA A 31 -11.54 -41.50 -17.16
N LYS A 32 -12.33 -41.21 -18.20
CA LYS A 32 -12.08 -40.10 -19.14
C LYS A 32 -12.45 -38.72 -18.56
N GLY A 33 -13.60 -38.57 -17.91
CA GLY A 33 -14.04 -37.30 -17.32
C GLY A 33 -13.21 -36.89 -16.11
N GLU A 34 -12.78 -37.86 -15.28
CA GLU A 34 -11.85 -37.62 -14.16
C GLU A 34 -10.54 -36.99 -14.61
N MET A 35 -9.99 -37.48 -15.72
CA MET A 35 -8.70 -37.01 -16.23
C MET A 35 -8.77 -35.56 -16.70
N TYR A 36 -9.87 -35.13 -17.33
CA TYR A 36 -10.07 -33.73 -17.72
C TYR A 36 -10.25 -32.82 -16.49
N ILE A 37 -11.03 -33.24 -15.49
CA ILE A 37 -11.24 -32.46 -14.26
C ILE A 37 -9.94 -32.32 -13.45
N LEU A 38 -9.14 -33.39 -13.35
CA LEU A 38 -7.83 -33.36 -12.69
C LEU A 38 -6.84 -32.46 -13.44
N ASN A 39 -6.84 -32.48 -14.78
CA ASN A 39 -5.97 -31.63 -15.58
C ASN A 39 -6.32 -30.15 -15.42
N ASP A 40 -7.61 -29.80 -15.48
CA ASP A 40 -8.09 -28.44 -15.22
C ASP A 40 -7.72 -27.96 -13.81
N GLY A 41 -7.88 -28.83 -12.81
CA GLY A 41 -7.46 -28.55 -11.43
C GLY A 41 -5.96 -28.30 -11.29
N ILE A 42 -5.13 -29.10 -11.95
CA ILE A 42 -3.65 -28.93 -11.97
C ILE A 42 -3.27 -27.65 -12.70
N TYR A 43 -3.87 -27.38 -13.86
CA TYR A 43 -3.63 -26.19 -14.66
C TYR A 43 -4.01 -24.91 -13.91
N MET A 44 -5.17 -24.90 -13.25
CA MET A 44 -5.61 -23.77 -12.44
C MET A 44 -4.69 -23.57 -11.22
N LYS A 45 -4.29 -24.65 -10.53
CA LYS A 45 -3.28 -24.58 -9.46
C LYS A 45 -1.96 -23.97 -9.95
N ALA A 46 -1.49 -24.34 -11.13
CA ALA A 46 -0.27 -23.78 -11.71
C ALA A 46 -0.43 -22.28 -12.03
N LYS A 47 -1.59 -21.86 -12.54
CA LYS A 47 -1.91 -20.43 -12.72
C LYS A 47 -1.95 -19.67 -11.40
N PHE A 48 -2.58 -20.22 -10.37
CA PHE A 48 -2.61 -19.61 -9.03
C PHE A 48 -1.21 -19.49 -8.44
N ALA A 49 -0.38 -20.53 -8.53
CA ALA A 49 1.00 -20.49 -8.07
C ALA A 49 1.83 -19.42 -8.83
N THR A 50 1.58 -19.25 -10.13
CA THR A 50 2.23 -18.21 -10.93
C THR A 50 1.77 -16.81 -10.52
N MET A 51 0.47 -16.62 -10.28
CA MET A 51 -0.08 -15.35 -9.81
C MET A 51 0.43 -15.00 -8.40
N ALA A 52 0.49 -15.96 -7.49
CA ALA A 52 1.03 -15.78 -6.14
C ALA A 52 2.49 -15.31 -6.18
N ARG A 53 3.33 -15.94 -7.01
CA ARG A 53 4.73 -15.53 -7.18
C ARG A 53 4.87 -14.10 -7.70
N ARG A 54 4.09 -13.72 -8.73
CA ARG A 54 4.11 -12.36 -9.28
C ARG A 54 3.66 -11.32 -8.25
N LEU A 55 2.72 -11.69 -7.37
CA LEU A 55 2.24 -10.81 -6.31
C LEU A 55 3.31 -10.60 -5.24
N GLU A 56 4.02 -11.65 -4.83
CA GLU A 56 5.16 -11.58 -3.90
C GLU A 56 6.30 -10.73 -4.48
N GLU A 57 6.65 -10.90 -5.76
CA GLU A 57 7.66 -10.07 -6.45
C GLU A 57 7.27 -8.57 -6.47
N LEU A 58 5.99 -8.27 -6.74
CA LEU A 58 5.48 -6.90 -6.72
C LEU A 58 5.52 -6.29 -5.32
N GLU A 59 5.15 -7.06 -4.30
CA GLU A 59 5.20 -6.63 -2.91
C GLU A 59 6.64 -6.32 -2.47
N MET A 60 7.60 -7.21 -2.78
CA MET A 60 9.02 -6.97 -2.51
C MET A 60 9.55 -5.73 -3.22
N THR A 61 9.22 -5.55 -4.51
CA THR A 61 9.68 -4.39 -5.29
C THR A 61 9.14 -3.08 -4.72
N LYS A 62 7.84 -3.05 -4.37
CA LYS A 62 7.21 -1.87 -3.78
C LYS A 62 7.79 -1.55 -2.40
N MET A 63 8.05 -2.57 -1.58
CA MET A 63 8.70 -2.38 -0.28
C MET A 63 10.12 -1.83 -0.44
N GLN A 64 10.88 -2.32 -1.42
CA GLN A 64 12.23 -1.81 -1.71
C GLN A 64 12.20 -0.34 -2.17
N GLU A 65 11.23 0.06 -2.99
CA GLU A 65 11.07 1.46 -3.42
C GLU A 65 10.70 2.37 -2.23
N VAL A 66 9.76 1.95 -1.39
CA VAL A 66 9.39 2.69 -0.17
C VAL A 66 10.57 2.81 0.80
N GLN A 67 11.34 1.73 0.94
CA GLN A 67 12.57 1.75 1.73
C GLN A 67 13.61 2.70 1.13
N ALA A 68 13.82 2.68 -0.18
CA ALA A 68 14.74 3.59 -0.86
C ALA A 68 14.32 5.07 -0.68
N ILE A 69 13.03 5.37 -0.75
CA ILE A 69 12.51 6.73 -0.50
C ILE A 69 12.74 7.16 0.94
N SER A 70 12.50 6.27 1.92
CA SER A 70 12.70 6.59 3.34
C SER A 70 14.17 6.70 3.74
N GLN A 71 15.06 5.99 3.05
CA GLN A 71 16.51 6.04 3.26
C GLN A 71 17.20 7.15 2.49
N THR A 72 16.58 7.69 1.44
CA THR A 72 17.09 8.90 0.79
C THR A 72 16.89 10.02 1.82
N PRO A 73 17.96 10.56 2.44
CA PRO A 73 17.81 11.76 3.24
C PRO A 73 17.28 12.79 2.26
N LEU A 74 16.07 13.30 2.49
CA LEU A 74 15.58 14.50 1.80
C LEU A 74 16.79 15.43 1.75
N GLN A 75 17.37 15.64 0.55
CA GLN A 75 18.63 16.37 0.38
C GLN A 75 18.60 17.51 1.37
N ALA A 76 19.47 17.46 2.39
CA ALA A 76 19.29 18.27 3.59
C ALA A 76 19.05 19.71 3.14
N MET A 77 17.83 20.22 3.27
CA MET A 77 17.52 21.50 2.64
C MET A 77 18.31 22.55 3.42
N PRO A 78 19.17 23.34 2.75
CA PRO A 78 19.93 24.35 3.46
C PRO A 78 18.95 25.33 4.11
N CYS A 79 19.35 25.88 5.26
CA CYS A 79 18.60 26.92 5.93
C CYS A 79 18.21 28.02 4.92
N ALA A 80 16.92 28.24 4.71
CA ALA A 80 16.45 29.21 3.72
C ALA A 80 16.89 30.67 4.00
N ILE A 81 17.41 30.95 5.21
CA ILE A 81 17.83 32.29 5.65
C ILE A 81 19.30 32.56 5.30
N CYS A 82 20.20 31.60 5.51
CA CYS A 82 21.65 31.79 5.31
C CYS A 82 22.29 30.74 4.38
N LEU A 83 21.49 29.84 3.81
CA LEU A 83 21.89 28.76 2.90
C LEU A 83 22.89 27.74 3.49
N SER A 84 23.00 27.66 4.82
CA SER A 84 23.86 26.68 5.52
C SER A 84 23.16 25.32 5.69
N TYR A 85 23.94 24.23 5.74
CA TYR A 85 23.42 22.87 6.03
C TYR A 85 23.61 22.46 7.50
N GLU A 86 24.19 23.34 8.32
CA GLU A 86 24.66 23.01 9.68
C GLU A 86 23.54 23.09 10.74
N HIS A 87 22.45 23.79 10.46
CA HIS A 87 21.37 24.02 11.41
C HIS A 87 20.00 24.07 10.72
N LEU A 88 18.95 23.74 11.48
CA LEU A 88 17.57 23.96 11.04
C LEU A 88 17.26 25.46 10.94
N VAL A 89 16.25 25.81 10.15
CA VAL A 89 15.81 27.20 9.98
C VAL A 89 15.50 27.86 11.33
N GLU A 90 14.81 27.16 12.24
CA GLU A 90 14.45 27.68 13.57
C GLU A 90 15.65 28.06 14.45
N LYS A 91 16.82 27.49 14.19
CA LYS A 91 18.06 27.74 14.96
C LYS A 91 19.04 28.63 14.19
N CYS A 92 18.62 29.26 13.10
CA CYS A 92 19.50 30.08 12.28
C CYS A 92 20.01 31.30 13.06
N PRO A 93 21.35 31.49 13.17
CA PRO A 93 21.95 32.61 13.88
C PRO A 93 21.57 33.99 13.31
N THR A 94 21.12 34.03 12.06
CA THR A 94 20.73 35.25 11.35
C THR A 94 19.28 35.66 11.63
N ILE A 95 18.45 34.81 12.27
CA ILE A 95 17.05 35.15 12.60
C ILE A 95 16.91 36.46 13.39
N PRO A 96 17.69 36.71 14.46
CA PRO A 96 17.58 37.96 15.22
C PRO A 96 17.91 39.18 14.37
N ALA A 97 18.93 39.09 13.51
CA ALA A 97 19.37 40.18 12.64
C ALA A 97 18.34 40.51 11.55
N VAL A 98 17.71 39.48 10.94
CA VAL A 98 16.63 39.68 9.96
C VAL A 98 15.42 40.32 10.64
N ARG A 99 15.04 39.87 11.84
CA ARG A 99 13.91 40.43 12.57
C ARG A 99 14.11 41.89 12.99
N GLU A 100 15.34 42.28 13.28
CA GLU A 100 15.72 43.67 13.56
C GLU A 100 15.64 44.53 12.30
N MET A 101 16.16 44.04 11.16
CA MET A 101 16.09 44.76 9.88
C MET A 101 14.67 45.00 9.34
N PHE A 102 13.71 44.12 9.66
CA PHE A 102 12.29 44.26 9.27
C PHE A 102 11.39 44.75 10.41
N GLY A 103 11.95 44.99 11.60
CA GLY A 103 11.21 45.35 12.82
C GLY A 103 10.66 46.78 12.82
N ASP A 104 11.18 47.66 11.96
CA ASP A 104 10.84 49.09 11.94
C ASP A 104 9.71 49.46 10.96
N CYS A 105 9.09 48.50 10.25
CA CYS A 105 8.10 48.82 9.22
C CYS A 105 6.67 49.13 9.75
N ASN A 106 6.45 49.21 11.07
CA ASN A 106 5.11 49.40 11.65
C ASN A 106 4.87 50.78 12.31
N THR A 107 5.54 51.85 11.86
CA THR A 107 5.23 53.24 12.30
C THR A 107 4.23 53.96 11.40
N TYR A 108 3.20 53.29 10.90
CA TYR A 108 2.04 53.97 10.30
C TYR A 108 0.75 53.58 11.02
N ASN A 109 0.60 54.12 12.22
CA ASN A 109 -0.73 54.50 12.72
C ASN A 109 -0.58 55.80 13.51
N SER A 110 -0.50 56.91 12.78
CA SER A 110 -0.70 58.24 13.36
C SER A 110 -2.20 58.47 13.54
N ASN A 111 -2.56 58.85 14.78
CA ASN A 111 -3.86 59.26 15.30
C ASN A 111 -4.84 59.89 14.31
#